data_AF-A0A0K3BI50-F1
#
_entry.id   AF-A0A0K3BI50-F1
#
_cell.length_a   1.000
_cell.length_b   1.000
_cell.length_c   1.000
_cell.angle_alpha   90.00
_cell.angle_beta   90.00
_cell.angle_gamma   90.00
#
_symmetry.space_group_name_H-M   'P 1'
#
loop_
_entity.id
_entity.type
_entity.pdbx_description
1 polymer ?
#
loop_
_entity_poly.entity_id
_entity_poly.type
_entity_poly.pdbx_seq_one_letter_code
_entity_poly.pdbx_strand_id
1 'polypeptide(L)'
;MSSSTLQQAVEHLCEQLRKHADVCQRNGDNPSAVVRQGEQVRQAALAYEAALMATTGWSSPLRHLDPDDEEDDLSPVVSDATSNPSEGPHHVQVHARYYLRVHDTQGLSDFVSRKLDIRTSEPADAVMALHEADGWKPNAYPIELIGVDDIAVDAWNEPEPH
;
A
#
# COMPACT_ATOMS: atom_id res chain seq x y z
N MET A 1 18.36 -28.50 11.61
CA MET A 1 18.64 -27.36 10.72
C MET A 1 17.59 -26.31 11.03
N SER A 2 17.98 -25.19 11.64
CA SER A 2 17.02 -24.16 12.07
C SER A 2 16.48 -23.42 10.85
N SER A 3 15.18 -23.55 10.59
CA SER A 3 14.48 -22.77 9.56
C SER A 3 14.62 -21.28 9.89
N SER A 4 14.89 -20.41 8.92
CA SER A 4 15.06 -18.97 9.16
C SER A 4 13.76 -18.38 9.74
N THR A 5 13.87 -17.38 10.62
CA THR A 5 12.71 -16.73 11.25
C THR A 5 11.68 -16.26 10.23
N LEU A 6 12.13 -15.82 9.04
CA LEU A 6 11.27 -15.45 7.92
C LEU A 6 10.50 -16.64 7.35
N GLN A 7 11.17 -17.78 7.11
CA GLN A 7 10.54 -18.99 6.58
C GLN A 7 9.45 -19.50 7.53
N GLN A 8 9.72 -19.50 8.84
CA GLN A 8 8.75 -19.90 9.86
C GLN A 8 7.53 -18.96 9.88
N ALA A 9 7.75 -17.65 9.74
CA ALA A 9 6.66 -16.68 9.71
C ALA A 9 5.79 -16.83 8.44
N VAL A 10 6.38 -17.14 7.29
CA VAL A 10 5.65 -17.46 6.05
C VAL A 10 4.81 -18.72 6.23
N GLU A 11 5.40 -19.80 6.74
CA GLU A 11 4.68 -21.06 6.98
C GLU A 11 3.48 -20.87 7.91
N HIS A 12 3.66 -20.08 8.97
CA HIS A 12 2.60 -19.74 9.90
C HIS A 12 1.47 -18.91 9.26
N LEU A 13 1.79 -17.89 8.47
CA LEU A 13 0.79 -17.11 7.74
C LEU A 13 -0.02 -17.98 6.77
N CYS A 14 0.64 -18.84 6.00
CA CYS A 14 -0.03 -19.79 5.11
C CYS A 14 -0.94 -20.76 5.87
N GLU A 15 -0.53 -21.22 7.06
CA GLU A 15 -1.36 -22.06 7.92
C GLU A 15 -2.64 -21.34 8.36
N GLN A 16 -2.54 -20.09 8.82
CA GLN A 16 -3.71 -19.33 9.28
C GLN A 16 -4.67 -18.99 8.13
N LEU A 17 -4.15 -18.68 6.94
CA LEU A 17 -4.98 -18.46 5.75
C LEU A 17 -5.79 -19.70 5.37
N ARG A 18 -5.16 -20.89 5.40
CA ARG A 18 -5.88 -22.16 5.16
C ARG A 18 -6.97 -22.42 6.19
N LYS A 19 -6.68 -22.18 7.48
CA LYS A 19 -7.66 -22.34 8.56
C LYS A 19 -8.82 -21.35 8.41
N HIS A 20 -8.54 -20.10 8.04
CA HIS A 20 -9.58 -19.11 7.79
C HIS A 20 -10.50 -19.52 6.63
N ALA A 21 -9.94 -19.95 5.50
CA ALA A 21 -10.71 -20.48 4.38
C ALA A 21 -11.60 -21.66 4.80
N ASP A 22 -11.06 -22.60 5.60
CA ASP A 22 -11.82 -23.74 6.12
C ASP A 22 -12.96 -23.32 7.05
N VAL A 23 -12.73 -22.33 7.93
CA VAL A 23 -13.75 -21.77 8.81
C VAL A 23 -14.85 -21.07 8.02
N CYS A 24 -14.52 -20.27 7.00
CA CYS A 24 -15.51 -19.63 6.13
C CYS A 24 -16.36 -20.66 5.38
N GLN A 25 -15.76 -21.77 4.94
CA GLN A 25 -16.49 -22.82 4.23
C GLN A 25 -17.41 -23.64 5.14
N ARG A 26 -16.96 -23.96 6.36
CA ARG A 26 -17.68 -24.87 7.28
C ARG A 26 -18.61 -24.17 8.27
N ASN A 27 -18.28 -22.93 8.63
CA ASN A 27 -18.96 -22.15 9.67
C ASN A 27 -19.19 -20.70 9.22
N GLY A 28 -19.41 -20.47 7.92
CA GLY A 28 -19.59 -19.12 7.36
C GLY A 28 -20.81 -18.38 7.92
N ASP A 29 -21.78 -19.11 8.43
CA ASP A 29 -22.98 -18.62 9.14
C ASP A 29 -22.72 -18.30 10.63
N ASN A 30 -21.49 -18.50 11.12
CA ASN A 30 -21.04 -18.13 12.46
C ASN A 30 -20.02 -16.99 12.39
N PRO A 31 -20.48 -15.71 12.43
CA PRO A 31 -19.61 -14.55 12.32
C PRO A 31 -18.50 -14.52 13.38
N SER A 32 -18.78 -14.98 14.60
CA SER A 32 -17.77 -15.01 15.66
C SER A 32 -16.62 -15.98 15.37
N ALA A 33 -16.90 -17.13 14.74
CA ALA A 33 -15.87 -18.07 14.33
C ALA A 33 -15.00 -17.50 13.20
N VAL A 34 -15.63 -16.87 12.21
CA VAL A 34 -14.95 -16.22 11.07
C VAL A 34 -14.06 -15.08 11.56
N VAL A 35 -14.60 -14.13 12.32
CA VAL A 35 -13.86 -12.97 12.85
C VAL A 35 -12.68 -13.41 13.71
N ARG A 36 -12.89 -14.38 14.61
CA ARG A 36 -11.81 -14.88 15.48
C ARG A 36 -10.67 -15.48 14.66
N GLN A 37 -10.97 -16.23 13.61
CA GLN A 37 -9.95 -16.80 12.75
C GLN A 37 -9.30 -15.76 11.84
N GLY A 38 -10.04 -14.74 11.40
CA GLY A 38 -9.52 -13.58 10.68
C GLY A 38 -8.49 -12.80 11.51
N GLU A 39 -8.74 -12.62 12.81
CA GLU A 39 -7.76 -12.01 13.72
C GLU A 39 -6.47 -12.83 13.83
N GLN A 40 -6.55 -14.17 13.76
CA GLN A 40 -5.36 -15.02 13.71
C GLN A 40 -4.56 -14.81 12.42
N VAL A 41 -5.23 -14.63 11.28
CA VAL A 41 -4.58 -14.27 10.01
C VAL A 41 -3.87 -12.92 10.13
N ARG A 42 -4.54 -11.92 10.71
CA ARG A 42 -3.97 -10.58 10.92
C ARG A 42 -2.70 -10.63 11.76
N GLN A 43 -2.72 -11.37 12.87
CA GLN A 43 -1.56 -11.54 13.75
C GLN A 43 -0.38 -12.24 13.03
N ALA A 44 -0.67 -13.29 12.26
CA ALA A 44 0.36 -13.98 11.49
C ALA A 44 0.95 -13.10 10.37
N ALA A 45 0.14 -12.24 9.75
CA ALA A 45 0.60 -11.30 8.73
C ALA A 45 1.55 -10.24 9.30
N LEU A 46 1.24 -9.70 10.48
CA LEU A 46 2.13 -8.77 11.20
C LEU A 46 3.45 -9.44 11.61
N ALA A 47 3.41 -10.71 12.04
CA ALA A 47 4.61 -11.46 12.37
C ALA A 47 5.51 -11.70 11.15
N TYR A 48 4.91 -12.00 10.00
CA TYR A 48 5.62 -12.08 8.72
C TYR A 48 6.25 -10.75 8.33
N GLU A 49 5.51 -9.66 8.42
CA GLU A 49 6.02 -8.32 8.11
C GLU A 49 7.22 -7.94 9.00
N ALA A 50 7.13 -8.18 10.30
CA ALA A 50 8.24 -7.94 11.22
C ALA A 50 9.47 -8.79 10.87
N ALA A 51 9.27 -10.07 10.51
CA ALA A 51 10.35 -10.96 10.11
C ALA A 51 10.99 -10.54 8.77
N LEU A 52 10.18 -10.08 7.81
CA LEU A 52 10.63 -9.58 6.52
C LEU A 52 11.48 -8.32 6.69
N MET A 53 10.97 -7.34 7.44
CA MET A 53 11.68 -6.10 7.75
C MET A 53 13.01 -6.38 8.45
N ALA A 54 13.03 -7.27 9.45
CA ALA A 54 14.26 -7.62 10.15
C ALA A 54 15.29 -8.36 9.27
N THR A 55 14.82 -9.12 8.27
CA THR A 55 15.69 -9.95 7.42
C THR A 55 16.21 -9.18 6.21
N THR A 56 15.39 -8.34 5.60
CA THR A 56 15.69 -7.71 4.31
C THR A 56 15.72 -6.18 4.38
N GLY A 57 15.12 -5.58 5.41
CA GLY A 57 14.88 -4.13 5.47
C GLY A 57 13.69 -3.66 4.61
N TRP A 58 12.95 -4.58 3.99
CA TRP A 58 11.78 -4.26 3.17
C TRP A 58 10.48 -4.45 3.95
N SER A 59 9.50 -3.59 3.66
CA SER A 59 8.12 -3.76 4.13
C SER A 59 7.39 -4.87 3.36
N SER A 60 6.27 -5.34 3.92
CA SER A 60 5.43 -6.36 3.29
C SER A 60 4.70 -5.79 2.08
N PRO A 61 4.74 -6.43 0.89
CA PRO A 61 3.97 -5.98 -0.27
C PRO A 61 2.45 -6.11 -0.06
N LEU A 62 2.00 -6.88 0.94
CA LEU A 62 0.59 -7.06 1.27
C LEU A 62 -0.01 -5.86 2.02
N ARG A 63 0.82 -4.91 2.47
CA ARG A 63 0.39 -3.71 3.21
C ARG A 63 -0.47 -2.75 2.38
N HIS A 64 -0.47 -2.94 1.05
CA HIS A 64 -1.17 -2.07 0.09
C HIS A 64 -2.42 -2.73 -0.51
N LEU A 65 -2.86 -3.87 0.03
CA LEU A 65 -4.14 -4.46 -0.31
C LEU A 65 -5.23 -3.80 0.53
N ASP A 66 -5.49 -2.51 0.30
CA ASP A 66 -6.77 -1.91 0.67
C ASP A 66 -7.80 -2.31 -0.40
N PRO A 67 -9.05 -2.63 -0.04
CA PRO A 67 -10.12 -2.70 -1.01
C PRO A 67 -10.38 -1.28 -1.50
N ASP A 68 -10.18 -1.04 -2.80
CA ASP A 68 -10.84 0.09 -3.46
C ASP A 68 -12.35 -0.07 -3.19
N ASP A 69 -12.93 0.87 -2.46
CA ASP A 69 -14.37 0.96 -2.18
C ASP A 69 -15.12 1.21 -3.50
N GLU A 70 -15.35 0.16 -4.28
CA GLU A 70 -16.40 0.12 -5.32
C GLU A 70 -17.76 -0.19 -4.68
N GLU A 71 -18.25 0.67 -3.79
CA GLU A 71 -19.66 0.64 -3.37
C GLU A 71 -20.22 2.07 -3.24
N ASP A 72 -20.45 2.73 -4.38
CA ASP A 72 -21.41 3.83 -4.47
C ASP A 72 -22.67 3.34 -5.21
N ASP A 73 -23.54 2.70 -4.42
CA ASP A 73 -24.94 2.48 -4.76
C ASP A 73 -25.69 3.81 -4.68
N LEU A 74 -25.89 4.49 -5.81
CA LEU A 74 -26.98 5.43 -5.98
C LEU A 74 -27.66 5.25 -7.35
N SER A 75 -28.81 4.57 -7.27
CA SER A 75 -29.90 4.46 -8.26
C SER A 75 -30.05 5.62 -9.29
N PRO A 76 -30.55 5.32 -10.50
CA PRO A 76 -30.41 6.18 -11.68
C PRO A 76 -31.31 7.42 -11.61
N VAL A 77 -30.70 8.61 -11.69
CA VAL A 77 -31.39 9.84 -12.09
C VAL A 77 -31.56 9.79 -13.61
N VAL A 78 -32.81 9.62 -14.03
CA VAL A 78 -33.22 9.73 -15.43
C VAL A 78 -33.07 11.20 -15.85
N SER A 79 -32.25 11.48 -16.85
CA SER A 79 -32.49 12.60 -17.77
C SER A 79 -31.86 12.31 -19.13
N ASP A 80 -32.76 12.17 -20.10
CA ASP A 80 -32.52 12.10 -21.54
C ASP A 80 -31.57 13.18 -22.03
N ALA A 81 -30.43 12.76 -22.58
CA ALA A 81 -29.74 13.49 -23.64
C ALA A 81 -28.94 12.48 -24.45
N THR A 82 -29.50 12.09 -25.59
CA THR A 82 -28.81 11.47 -26.71
C THR A 82 -27.43 12.11 -26.93
N SER A 83 -26.39 11.42 -26.52
CA SER A 83 -25.02 11.62 -26.99
C SER A 83 -24.43 10.23 -27.12
N ASN A 84 -24.16 9.82 -28.35
CA ASN A 84 -23.42 8.61 -28.63
C ASN A 84 -22.11 8.66 -27.83
N PRO A 85 -21.73 7.62 -27.07
CA PRO A 85 -20.40 7.57 -26.50
C PRO A 85 -19.41 7.45 -27.65
N SER A 86 -18.55 8.46 -27.80
CA SER A 86 -17.39 8.36 -28.67
C SER A 86 -16.47 7.30 -28.04
N GLU A 87 -16.39 6.11 -28.62
CA GLU A 87 -15.45 5.05 -28.24
C GLU A 87 -14.02 5.44 -28.67
N GLY A 88 -13.49 6.50 -28.06
CA GLY A 88 -12.09 6.87 -28.10
C GLY A 88 -11.42 6.56 -26.76
N PRO A 89 -10.08 6.47 -26.70
CA PRO A 89 -9.38 6.34 -25.42
C PRO A 89 -9.69 7.56 -24.54
N HIS A 90 -10.20 7.32 -23.33
CA HIS A 90 -10.37 8.36 -22.32
C HIS A 90 -9.02 8.67 -21.69
N HIS A 91 -8.55 9.90 -21.87
CA HIS A 91 -7.34 10.39 -21.24
C HIS A 91 -7.69 11.04 -19.89
N VAL A 92 -7.22 10.44 -18.80
CA VAL A 92 -7.41 10.94 -17.43
C VAL A 92 -6.06 11.39 -16.90
N GLN A 93 -5.99 12.63 -16.45
CA GLN A 93 -4.83 13.16 -15.73
C GLN A 93 -5.10 13.11 -14.24
N VAL A 94 -4.14 12.54 -13.49
CA VAL A 94 -4.19 12.45 -12.03
C VAL A 94 -2.99 13.19 -11.48
N HIS A 95 -3.23 14.20 -10.63
CA HIS A 95 -2.20 14.88 -9.86
C HIS A 95 -2.36 14.55 -8.39
N ALA A 96 -1.31 13.96 -7.80
CA ALA A 96 -1.23 13.74 -6.37
C ALA A 96 -0.20 14.68 -5.75
N ARG A 97 -0.60 15.41 -4.71
CA ARG A 97 0.25 16.29 -3.91
C ARG A 97 0.38 15.72 -2.51
N TYR A 98 1.62 15.61 -2.05
CA TYR A 98 1.94 15.10 -0.73
C TYR A 98 2.61 16.18 0.09
N TYR A 99 2.16 16.34 1.32
CA TYR A 99 2.86 17.13 2.32
C TYR A 99 3.62 16.17 3.22
N LEU A 100 4.94 16.19 3.11
CA LEU A 100 5.81 15.31 3.88
C LEU A 100 6.46 16.05 5.02
N ARG A 101 6.63 15.33 6.13
CA ARG A 101 7.45 15.73 7.26
C ARG A 101 8.66 14.83 7.35
N VAL A 102 9.85 15.42 7.31
CA VAL A 102 11.10 14.70 7.59
C VAL A 102 11.40 14.85 9.07
N HIS A 103 11.35 13.74 9.80
CA HIS A 103 11.55 13.70 11.25
C HIS A 103 13.03 13.66 11.63
N ASP A 104 13.84 12.97 10.84
CA ASP A 104 15.29 12.85 11.01
C ASP A 104 15.99 13.02 9.65
N THR A 105 16.56 14.20 9.43
CA THR A 105 17.22 14.55 8.18
C THR A 105 18.51 13.76 7.96
N GLN A 106 19.27 13.51 9.03
CA GLN A 106 20.52 12.76 8.94
C GLN A 106 20.22 11.27 8.74
N GLY A 107 19.27 10.72 9.52
CA GLY A 107 18.82 9.34 9.36
C GLY A 107 18.26 9.07 7.96
N LEU A 108 17.55 10.04 7.37
CA LEU A 108 17.07 9.95 5.99
C LEU A 108 18.23 9.91 4.98
N SER A 109 19.23 10.81 5.10
CA SER A 109 20.41 10.80 4.23
C SER A 109 21.20 9.49 4.35
N ASP A 110 21.40 8.99 5.57
CA ASP A 110 22.09 7.72 5.83
C ASP A 110 21.30 6.52 5.29
N PHE A 111 19.96 6.59 5.31
CA PHE A 111 19.09 5.58 4.71
C PHE A 111 19.23 5.56 3.19
N VAL A 112 19.11 6.73 2.54
CA VAL A 112 19.25 6.86 1.08
C VAL A 112 20.64 6.41 0.62
N SER A 113 21.70 6.83 1.32
CA SER A 113 23.08 6.43 1.03
C SER A 113 23.28 4.93 1.10
N ARG A 114 22.73 4.26 2.12
CA ARG A 114 22.80 2.80 2.21
C ARG A 114 21.95 2.10 1.15
N LYS A 115 20.79 2.65 0.81
CA LYS A 115 19.82 2.01 -0.09
C LYS A 115 20.21 2.15 -1.57
N LEU A 116 20.68 3.34 -1.96
CA LEU A 116 20.85 3.72 -3.36
C LEU A 116 22.31 4.01 -3.74
N ASP A 117 23.25 3.92 -2.78
CA ASP A 117 24.69 4.22 -2.96
C ASP A 117 24.95 5.66 -3.47
N ILE A 118 24.11 6.60 -3.07
CA ILE A 118 24.21 8.03 -3.42
C ILE A 118 24.22 8.89 -2.15
N ARG A 119 24.91 10.04 -2.20
CA ARG A 119 24.89 11.01 -1.10
C ARG A 119 23.94 12.16 -1.40
N THR A 120 23.09 12.48 -0.44
CA THR A 120 22.17 13.62 -0.53
C THR A 120 22.47 14.60 0.60
N SER A 121 22.60 15.87 0.23
CA SER A 121 22.91 16.96 1.18
C SER A 121 21.64 17.55 1.78
N GLU A 122 20.53 17.52 1.02
CA GLU A 122 19.26 18.08 1.43
C GLU A 122 18.17 17.00 1.55
N PRO A 123 17.19 17.17 2.48
CA PRO A 123 16.08 16.22 2.62
C PRO A 123 15.22 16.12 1.35
N ALA A 124 15.08 17.21 0.60
CA ALA A 124 14.34 17.22 -0.66
C ALA A 124 14.99 16.30 -1.70
N ASP A 125 16.31 16.37 -1.85
CA ASP A 125 17.07 15.49 -2.76
C ASP A 125 16.93 14.01 -2.36
N ALA A 126 16.95 13.72 -1.05
CA ALA A 126 16.72 12.37 -0.54
C ALA A 126 15.33 11.84 -0.91
N VAL A 127 14.28 12.65 -0.70
CA VAL A 127 12.90 12.29 -1.06
C VAL A 127 12.75 12.08 -2.58
N MET A 128 13.37 12.94 -3.38
CA MET A 128 13.36 12.81 -4.84
C MET A 128 14.09 11.56 -5.32
N ALA A 129 15.25 11.23 -4.73
CA ALA A 129 15.96 10.02 -5.10
C ALA A 129 15.17 8.74 -4.74
N LEU A 130 14.47 8.74 -3.61
CA LEU A 130 13.56 7.67 -3.23
C LEU A 130 12.36 7.57 -4.19
N HIS A 131 11.81 8.72 -4.61
CA HIS A 131 10.75 8.78 -5.63
C HIS A 131 11.20 8.10 -6.93
N GLU A 132 12.39 8.48 -7.44
CA GLU A 132 12.95 7.97 -8.70
C GLU A 132 13.26 6.47 -8.63
N ALA A 133 13.75 5.99 -7.49
CA ALA A 133 14.11 4.58 -7.33
C ALA A 133 12.89 3.64 -7.18
N ASP A 134 11.87 4.05 -6.42
CA ASP A 134 10.79 3.14 -5.98
C ASP A 134 9.41 3.43 -6.62
N GLY A 135 9.30 4.52 -7.40
CA GLY A 135 8.04 4.93 -8.05
C GLY A 135 7.02 5.50 -7.06
N TRP A 136 7.42 6.57 -6.35
CA TRP A 136 6.67 7.27 -5.28
C TRP A 136 5.83 6.41 -4.34
N LYS A 137 6.41 6.02 -3.20
CA LYS A 137 5.70 5.25 -2.16
C LYS A 137 6.08 5.76 -0.77
N PRO A 138 5.62 6.95 -0.37
CA PRO A 138 6.06 7.57 0.88
C PRO A 138 5.75 6.72 2.12
N ASN A 139 4.66 5.93 2.09
CA ASN A 139 4.26 5.02 3.16
C ASN A 139 5.12 3.72 3.25
N ALA A 140 6.01 3.49 2.29
CA ALA A 140 6.92 2.34 2.30
C ALA A 140 8.20 2.61 3.10
N TYR A 141 8.46 3.86 3.47
CA TYR A 141 9.64 4.26 4.23
C TYR A 141 9.35 4.24 5.75
N PRO A 142 10.38 4.10 6.59
CA PRO A 142 10.20 4.15 8.04
C PRO A 142 9.53 5.45 8.48
N ILE A 143 8.47 5.34 9.29
CA ILE A 143 7.67 6.49 9.76
C ILE A 143 8.49 7.44 10.64
N GLU A 144 9.56 6.91 11.24
CA GLU A 144 10.52 7.66 12.04
C GLU A 144 11.45 8.55 11.18
N LEU A 145 11.51 8.31 9.87
CA LEU A 145 12.29 9.11 8.92
C LEU A 145 11.40 10.09 8.16
N ILE A 146 10.33 9.58 7.56
CA ILE A 146 9.38 10.36 6.74
C ILE A 146 7.97 10.04 7.21
N GLY A 147 7.23 11.09 7.59
CA GLY A 147 5.79 11.06 7.80
C GLY A 147 5.05 11.74 6.65
N VAL A 148 3.86 11.24 6.32
CA VAL A 148 2.92 11.92 5.43
C VAL A 148 1.92 12.68 6.29
N ASP A 149 1.94 14.01 6.20
CA ASP A 149 1.04 14.87 6.96
C ASP A 149 -0.32 15.04 6.25
N ASP A 150 -0.30 15.12 4.92
CA ASP A 150 -1.50 15.32 4.10
C ASP A 150 -1.30 14.81 2.66
N ILE A 151 -2.39 14.40 2.02
CA ILE A 151 -2.45 13.94 0.63
C ILE A 151 -3.66 14.58 -0.04
N ALA A 152 -3.43 15.32 -1.12
CA ALA A 152 -4.48 15.82 -2.00
C ALA A 152 -4.35 15.15 -3.35
N VAL A 153 -5.45 14.58 -3.86
CA VAL A 153 -5.51 13.94 -5.17
C VAL A 153 -6.58 14.63 -5.99
N ASP A 154 -6.17 15.17 -7.13
CA ASP A 154 -7.04 15.81 -8.10
C ASP A 154 -7.00 14.99 -9.40
N ALA A 155 -8.16 14.73 -9.99
CA ALA A 155 -8.27 14.05 -11.27
C ALA A 155 -9.20 14.81 -12.21
N TRP A 156 -8.79 14.94 -13.47
CA TRP A 156 -9.61 15.56 -14.52
C TRP A 156 -9.36 14.89 -15.86
N ASN A 157 -10.33 15.02 -16.76
CA ASN A 157 -10.16 14.58 -18.14
C ASN A 157 -9.20 15.53 -18.85
N GLU A 158 -8.22 14.98 -19.55
CA GLU A 158 -7.33 15.78 -20.38
C GLU A 158 -8.17 16.48 -21.47
N PRO A 159 -8.07 17.81 -21.61
CA PRO A 159 -8.79 18.50 -22.69
C PRO A 159 -8.26 18.02 -24.04
N GLU A 160 -9.16 17.67 -24.97
CA GLU A 160 -8.76 17.23 -26.31
C GLU A 160 -7.81 18.26 -26.94
N PRO A 161 -6.66 17.83 -27.50
CA PRO A 161 -5.74 18.76 -28.15
C PRO A 161 -6.44 19.40 -29.35
N HIS A 162 -6.53 20.72 -29.34
CA HIS A 162 -7.03 21.55 -30.45
C HIS A 162 -6.09 21.55 -31.67
#